data_AF-A0A447TZH9-F1
#
_entry.id   AF-A0A447TZH9-F1
#
_cell.length_a   1.000
_cell.length_b   1.000
_cell.length_c   1.000
_cell.angle_alpha   90.00
_cell.angle_beta   90.00
_cell.angle_gamma   90.00
#
_symmetry.space_group_name_H-M   'P 1'
#
loop_
_entity.id
_entity.type
_entity.pdbx_description
1 polymer ?
#
loop_
_entity_poly.entity_id
_entity_poly.type
_entity_poly.pdbx_seq_one_letter_code
_entity_poly.pdbx_strand_id
1 'polypeptide(L)' 'MSQFRWGLPAVFQFGGLRRSDPIQRILLEHGDIVVWGGESRLFYHGIQPLKAGFHPMTGEFRYNLTFRQAAEKE' A
#
# COMPACT_ATOMS: atom_id res chain seq x y z
N MET A 1 -6.66 -5.40 7.29
CA MET A 1 -5.98 -5.61 5.99
C MET A 1 -4.55 -5.15 6.17
N SER A 2 -3.58 -6.00 5.83
CA SER A 2 -2.16 -5.67 5.94
C SER A 2 -1.50 -5.74 4.58
N GLN A 3 -0.53 -4.86 4.36
CA GLN A 3 0.27 -4.82 3.14
C GLN A 3 1.75 -4.83 3.47
N PHE A 4 2.48 -5.70 2.80
CA PHE A 4 3.94 -5.82 2.85
C PHE A 4 4.50 -5.44 1.49
N ARG A 5 5.63 -4.71 1.48
CA ARG A 5 6.22 -4.22 0.23
C ARG A 5 7.68 -4.55 0.12
N TRP A 6 8.08 -4.92 -1.09
CA TRP A 6 9.46 -5.16 -1.44
C TRP A 6 9.81 -4.50 -2.76
N GLY A 7 11.00 -3.91 -2.79
CA GLY A 7 11.58 -3.36 -4.00
C GLY A 7 11.53 -1.85 -4.02
N LEU A 8 11.28 -1.27 -5.20
CA LEU A 8 11.32 0.17 -5.38
C LEU A 8 10.34 0.91 -4.45
N PRO A 9 10.73 2.10 -3.94
CA PRO A 9 9.86 2.90 -3.12
C PRO A 9 8.69 3.47 -3.94
N ALA A 10 7.53 3.64 -3.32
CA ALA A 10 6.37 4.26 -3.97
C ALA A 10 5.58 5.16 -3.02
N VAL A 11 4.97 6.21 -3.58
CA VAL A 11 4.09 7.09 -2.83
C VAL A 11 2.70 6.46 -2.72
N PHE A 12 2.36 6.07 -1.50
CA PHE A 12 1.04 5.61 -1.12
C PHE A 12 0.13 6.79 -0.80
N GLN A 13 -1.05 6.76 -1.39
CA GLN A 13 -2.13 7.71 -1.15
C GLN A 13 -3.14 7.05 -0.22
N PHE A 14 -3.42 7.70 0.90
CA PHE A 14 -4.41 7.25 1.87
C PHE A 14 -5.42 8.37 2.13
N GLY A 15 -6.66 8.18 1.68
CA GLY A 15 -7.76 9.13 1.80
C GLY A 15 -8.74 8.75 2.90
N GLY A 16 -9.99 9.17 2.74
CA GLY A 16 -11.10 8.85 3.66
C GLY A 16 -12.16 7.94 3.04
N LEU A 17 -13.37 7.94 3.59
CA LEU A 17 -14.52 7.15 3.13
C LEU A 17 -15.09 7.64 1.79
N ARG A 18 -14.83 8.90 1.43
CA ARG A 18 -15.28 9.49 0.16
C ARG A 18 -14.08 9.72 -0.74
N ARG A 19 -14.30 9.57 -2.05
CA ARG A 19 -13.24 9.75 -3.06
C ARG A 19 -12.61 11.15 -3.05
N SER A 20 -13.33 12.16 -2.59
CA SER A 20 -12.89 13.56 -2.51
C SER A 20 -12.30 13.95 -1.14
N ASP A 21 -12.25 13.02 -0.17
CA ASP A 21 -11.66 13.32 1.13
C ASP A 21 -10.14 13.61 0.99
N PRO A 22 -9.57 14.43 1.90
CA PRO A 22 -8.15 14.77 1.86
C PRO A 22 -7.25 13.53 1.80
N ILE A 23 -6.19 13.59 0.97
CA ILE A 23 -5.27 12.48 0.74
C ILE A 23 -3.95 12.74 1.49
N GLN A 24 -3.61 11.85 2.42
CA GLN A 24 -2.27 11.73 2.97
C GLN A 24 -1.35 11.01 1.97
N ARG A 25 -0.13 11.52 1.80
CA ARG A 25 0.90 10.91 0.94
C ARG A 25 2.03 10.39 1.81
N ILE A 26 2.32 9.11 1.70
CA ILE A 26 3.30 8.40 2.53
C ILE A 26 4.27 7.70 1.58
N LEU A 27 5.57 7.96 1.71
CA LEU A 27 6.57 7.18 0.99
C LEU A 27 6.68 5.81 1.67
N LEU A 28 6.50 4.74 0.90
CA LEU A 28 6.68 3.38 1.38
C LEU A 28 7.92 2.79 0.72
N GLU A 29 8.86 2.34 1.54
CA GLU A 29 10.15 1.78 1.16
C GLU A 29 10.15 0.26 1.25
N HIS A 30 11.27 -0.36 0.88
CA HIS A 30 11.46 -1.80 0.98
C HIS A 30 11.36 -2.24 2.45
N GLY A 31 10.53 -3.25 2.73
CA GLY A 31 10.38 -3.83 4.06
C GLY A 31 9.30 -3.18 4.91
N ASP A 32 8.76 -2.02 4.51
CA ASP A 32 7.68 -1.37 5.24
C ASP A 32 6.42 -2.24 5.29
N ILE A 33 5.69 -2.13 6.41
CA ILE A 33 4.38 -2.77 6.63
C ILE A 33 3.34 -1.70 6.98
N VAL A 34 2.17 -1.76 6.33
CA VAL A 34 1.04 -0.87 6.64
C VAL A 34 -0.15 -1.76 6.94
N VAL A 35 -0.82 -1.46 8.05
CA VAL A 35 -2.02 -2.15 8.51
C VAL A 35 -3.14 -1.14 8.64
N TRP A 36 -4.30 -1.44 8.06
CA TRP A 36 -5.51 -0.66 8.27
C TRP A 36 -6.75 -1.56 8.43
N GLY A 37 -7.68 -1.09 9.25
CA GLY A 37 -8.84 -1.82 9.75
C GLY A 37 -9.73 -0.88 10.57
N GLY A 38 -10.82 -1.42 11.14
CA GLY A 38 -11.82 -0.58 11.80
C GLY A 38 -12.39 0.48 10.86
N GLU A 39 -12.48 1.72 11.31
CA GLU A 39 -13.00 2.86 10.52
C GLU A 39 -12.26 3.05 9.19
N SER A 40 -10.96 2.81 9.19
CA SER A 40 -10.10 2.97 8.01
C SER A 40 -10.19 1.81 6.99
N ARG A 41 -10.96 0.76 7.30
CA ARG A 41 -11.01 -0.48 6.50
C ARG A 41 -11.42 -0.27 5.06
N LEU A 42 -12.28 0.73 4.82
CA LEU A 42 -12.91 1.05 3.54
C LEU A 42 -12.42 2.38 2.96
N PHE A 43 -11.34 2.96 3.50
CA PHE A 43 -10.81 4.21 2.99
C PHE A 43 -10.29 4.03 1.56
N TYR A 44 -10.49 5.05 0.74
CA TYR A 44 -9.89 5.13 -0.58
C TYR A 44 -8.36 5.20 -0.45
N HIS A 45 -7.67 4.36 -1.20
CA HIS A 45 -6.21 4.31 -1.20
C HIS A 45 -5.67 3.90 -2.56
N GLY A 46 -4.42 4.26 -2.85
CA GLY A 46 -3.78 3.99 -4.13
C GLY A 46 -2.28 4.17 -4.10
N ILE A 47 -1.63 3.85 -5.21
CA ILE A 47 -0.20 4.05 -5.43
C ILE A 47 -0.06 5.00 -6.62
N GLN A 48 0.73 6.08 -6.45
CA GLN A 48 1.08 6.95 -7.57
C GLN A 48 1.98 6.21 -8.58
N PRO A 49 2.08 6.68 -9.84
CA PRO A 49 2.98 6.10 -10.83
C PRO A 49 4.38 5.86 -10.26
N LEU A 50 4.88 4.64 -10.44
CA LEU A 50 6.18 4.23 -9.92
C LEU A 50 7.28 4.97 -10.67
N LYS A 51 8.24 5.54 -9.93
CA LYS A 51 9.44 6.12 -10.54
C LYS A 51 10.35 4.98 -11.00
N ALA A 52 10.99 5.16 -12.16
CA ALA A 52 12.05 4.26 -12.59
C ALA A 52 13.19 4.22 -11.57
N GLY A 53 13.79 3.06 -11.39
CA GLY A 53 14.89 2.85 -10.45
C GLY A 53 15.30 1.39 -10.39
N PHE A 54 16.29 1.09 -9.56
CA PHE A 54 16.77 -0.27 -9.33
C PHE A 54 16.85 -0.56 -7.84
N HIS A 55 16.37 -1.75 -7.44
CA HIS A 55 16.50 -2.27 -6.08
C HIS A 55 17.30 -3.59 -6.11
N PRO A 56 18.31 -3.78 -5.24
CA PRO A 56 19.22 -4.93 -5.29
C PRO A 56 18.53 -6.31 -5.30
N MET A 57 17.38 -6.45 -4.65
CA MET A 57 16.67 -7.73 -4.55
C MET A 57 15.57 -7.95 -5.58
N THR A 58 15.08 -6.89 -6.24
CA THR A 58 13.87 -6.96 -7.08
C THR A 58 14.04 -6.32 -8.45
N GLY A 59 15.25 -5.83 -8.77
CA GLY A 59 15.52 -5.11 -10.01
C GLY A 59 14.68 -3.85 -10.12
N GLU A 60 14.03 -3.67 -11.26
CA GLU A 60 13.20 -2.49 -11.57
C GLU A 60 11.76 -2.60 -11.05
N PHE A 61 11.46 -3.63 -10.26
CA PHE A 61 10.10 -3.92 -9.82
C PHE A 61 9.84 -3.58 -8.36
N ARG A 62 8.56 -3.33 -8.09
CA ARG A 62 7.98 -3.23 -6.75
C ARG A 62 6.86 -4.27 -6.60
N TYR A 63 6.96 -5.08 -5.56
CA TYR A 63 5.93 -6.05 -5.19
C TYR A 63 5.15 -5.57 -3.96
N ASN A 64 3.87 -5.89 -3.92
CA ASN A 64 2.98 -5.62 -2.80
C ASN A 64 2.16 -6.88 -2.49
N LEU A 65 2.35 -7.43 -1.28
CA LEU A 65 1.55 -8.54 -0.79
C LEU A 65 0.48 -8.01 0.13
N THR A 66 -0.78 -8.21 -0.26
CA THR A 66 -1.95 -7.72 0.47
C THR A 66 -2.69 -8.87 1.13
N PHE A 67 -2.64 -8.93 2.45
CA PHE A 67 -3.31 -9.97 3.24
C PHE A 67 -4.69 -9.51 3.70
N ARG A 68 -5.66 -10.40 3.49
CA ARG A 68 -7.07 -10.20 3.85
C ARG A 68 -7.66 -11.53 4.29
N GLN A 69 -8.56 -11.50 5.27
CA GLN A 69 -9.53 -12.57 5.42
C GLN A 69 -10.59 -12.36 4.33
N ALA A 70 -10.62 -13.27 3.36
CA ALA A 70 -11.52 -13.19 2.20
C ALA A 70 -12.76 -14.09 2.33
N ALA A 71 -12.73 -15.03 3.29
CA ALA A 71 -13.82 -15.94 3.61
C ALA A 71 -13.97 -16.06 5.14
N GLU A 72 -15.14 -16.53 5.58
CA GLU A 72 -15.35 -16.85 6.99
C GLU A 72 -14.38 -17.95 7.44
N LYS A 73 -14.00 -17.89 8.72
CA LYS A 73 -13.27 -18.99 9.34
C LYS A 73 -14.33 -20.00 9.78
N GLU A 74 -14.16 -21.26 9.40
CA GLU A 74 -14.87 -22.38 10.05
C GLU A 74 -14.62 -22.37 11.56
#